data_AF-A0A377CUP9-F1
#
_entry.id   AF-A0A377CUP9-F1
#
_cell.length_a   1.000
_cell.length_b   1.000
_cell.length_c   1.000
_cell.angle_alpha   90.00
_cell.angle_beta   90.00
_cell.angle_gamma   90.00
#
_symmetry.space_group_name_H-M   'P 1'
#
loop_
_entity.id
_entity.type
_entity.pdbx_description
1 polymer ?
#
loop_
_entity_poly.entity_id
_entity_poly.type
_entity_poly.pdbx_seq_one_letter_code
_entity_poly.pdbx_strand_id
1 'polypeptide(L)'
;MVFPAELVRLLDRLEEEIRADRVSSESRAWLAQCGLTVEQLARQVEPEYTPARKVHFYHCDHRGLPLALISEDGNTAWRGEYDEWGNQLNEENPHHLHQPYRLPGQQHDEESGLYYNRHRHYDPLQGRYITPDPIGLRGGWNMYQYPLNPIQVIDPMGLDAIENMTSGGLIYAVSGVRGLIAANSITNSAYQFGYDMDAIVGGAHNGAPMQ
;
A
#
# COMPACT_ATOMS: atom_id res chain seq x y z
N MET A 1 28.76 17.75 14.93
CA MET A 1 28.75 18.52 16.18
C MET A 1 27.39 18.28 16.82
N VAL A 2 27.32 17.76 18.04
CA VAL A 2 26.05 17.45 18.72
C VAL A 2 25.75 18.61 19.66
N PHE A 3 24.57 19.22 19.51
CA PHE A 3 24.15 20.29 20.42
C PHE A 3 23.83 19.72 21.81
N PRO A 4 24.06 20.49 22.90
CA PRO A 4 23.63 20.10 24.24
C PRO A 4 22.11 19.88 24.30
N ALA A 5 21.66 18.84 25.02
CA ALA A 5 20.24 18.48 25.10
C ALA A 5 19.36 19.63 25.61
N GLU A 6 19.85 20.42 26.56
CA GLU A 6 19.13 21.59 27.09
C GLU A 6 18.90 22.68 26.04
N LEU A 7 19.87 22.87 25.13
CA LEU A 7 19.73 23.83 24.04
C LEU A 7 18.69 23.37 23.04
N VAL A 8 18.69 22.07 22.71
CA VAL A 8 17.70 21.47 21.80
C VAL A 8 16.29 21.67 22.35
N ARG A 9 16.06 21.33 23.62
CA ARG A 9 14.75 21.50 24.27
C ARG A 9 14.28 22.96 24.35
N LEU A 10 15.22 23.90 24.47
CA LEU A 10 14.91 25.32 24.46
C LEU A 10 14.51 25.79 23.05
N LEU A 11 15.25 25.35 22.03
CA LEU A 11 14.94 25.66 20.63
C LEU A 11 13.59 25.05 20.20
N ASP A 12 13.32 23.79 20.56
CA ASP A 12 12.05 23.12 20.26
C ASP A 12 10.86 23.90 20.87
N ARG A 13 10.99 24.29 22.15
CA ARG A 13 9.98 25.10 22.85
C ARG A 13 9.76 26.46 22.17
N LEU A 14 10.85 27.11 21.77
CA LEU A 14 10.82 28.42 21.12
C LEU A 14 10.14 28.34 19.74
N GLU A 15 10.41 27.29 18.98
CA GLU A 15 9.78 27.01 17.69
C GLU A 15 8.26 26.81 17.85
N GLU A 16 7.83 26.01 18.83
CA GLU A 16 6.40 25.82 19.17
C GLU A 16 5.72 27.13 19.56
N GLU A 17 6.37 27.94 20.40
CA GLU A 17 5.87 29.23 20.85
C GLU A 17 5.71 30.24 19.70
N ILE A 18 6.66 30.26 18.76
CA ILE A 18 6.62 31.10 17.56
C ILE A 18 5.50 30.64 16.63
N ARG A 19 5.35 29.33 16.40
CA ARG A 19 4.25 28.78 15.59
C ARG A 19 2.88 29.08 16.17
N ALA A 20 2.77 29.09 17.49
CA ALA A 20 1.52 29.39 18.19
C ALA A 20 1.22 30.90 18.31
N ASP A 21 2.09 31.78 17.78
CA ASP A 21 2.05 33.24 17.97
C ASP A 21 1.94 33.65 19.45
N ARG A 22 2.58 32.87 20.34
CA ARG A 22 2.49 33.01 21.80
C ARG A 22 3.86 32.85 22.46
N VAL A 23 4.82 33.68 22.04
CA VAL A 23 6.18 33.68 22.61
C VAL A 23 6.21 34.21 24.03
N SER A 24 6.70 33.37 24.95
CA SER A 24 6.76 33.65 26.38
C SER A 24 7.77 34.77 26.70
N SER A 25 7.61 35.40 27.87
CA SER A 25 8.53 36.44 28.35
C SER A 25 9.95 35.90 28.57
N GLU A 26 10.07 34.64 28.99
CA GLU A 26 11.35 33.94 29.15
C GLU A 26 12.08 33.80 27.81
N SER A 27 11.39 33.26 26.79
CA SER A 27 11.89 33.12 25.43
C SER A 27 12.29 34.46 24.81
N ARG A 28 11.51 35.52 25.02
CA ARG A 28 11.83 36.88 24.57
C ARG A 28 13.08 37.43 25.24
N ALA A 29 13.26 37.20 26.55
CA ALA A 29 14.43 37.64 27.28
C ALA A 29 15.69 36.89 26.83
N TRP A 30 15.58 35.59 26.56
CA TRP A 30 16.67 34.78 26.02
C TRP A 30 17.07 35.23 24.61
N LEU A 31 16.10 35.45 23.72
CA LEU A 31 16.34 36.01 22.38
C LEU A 31 17.06 37.36 22.44
N ALA A 32 16.63 38.25 23.34
CA ALA A 32 17.27 39.54 23.55
C ALA A 32 18.72 39.42 24.03
N GLN A 33 19.04 38.44 24.90
CA GLN A 33 20.42 38.16 25.31
C GLN A 33 21.28 37.67 24.14
N CYS A 34 20.69 36.92 23.21
CA CYS A 34 21.33 36.48 21.97
C CYS A 34 21.37 37.56 20.88
N GLY A 35 20.75 38.73 21.09
CA GLY A 35 20.68 39.82 20.12
C GLY A 35 19.74 39.55 18.94
N LEU A 36 18.76 38.65 19.11
CA LEU A 36 17.78 38.25 18.10
C LEU A 36 16.39 38.77 18.46
N THR A 37 15.56 39.04 17.46
CA THR A 37 14.12 39.34 17.65
C THR A 37 13.24 38.16 17.27
N VAL A 38 12.01 38.13 17.78
CA VAL A 38 11.02 37.10 17.46
C VAL A 38 10.72 37.11 15.95
N GLU A 39 10.63 38.29 15.33
CA GLU A 39 10.34 38.44 13.90
C GLU A 39 11.48 37.91 13.03
N GLN A 40 12.73 38.07 13.47
CA GLN A 40 13.89 37.51 12.76
C GLN A 40 13.88 35.99 12.79
N LEU A 41 13.59 35.40 13.95
CA LEU A 41 13.53 33.95 14.09
C LEU A 41 12.29 33.36 13.38
N ALA A 42 11.13 34.03 13.46
CA ALA A 42 9.92 33.62 12.76
C ALA A 42 10.10 33.56 11.24
N ARG A 43 10.98 34.38 10.65
CA ARG A 43 11.35 34.30 9.22
C ARG A 43 12.22 33.09 8.89
N GLN A 44 12.87 32.49 9.88
CA GLN A 44 13.75 31.33 9.72
C GLN A 44 13.04 30.01 10.03
N VAL A 45 11.94 30.04 10.78
CA VAL A 45 11.09 28.87 11.00
C VAL A 45 10.46 28.47 9.67
N GLU A 46 10.78 27.27 9.19
CA GLU A 46 10.15 26.72 8.01
C GLU A 46 8.66 26.49 8.28
N PRO A 47 7.77 26.80 7.31
CA PRO A 47 6.36 26.50 7.44
C PRO A 47 6.18 25.00 7.64
N GLU A 48 5.29 24.63 8.56
CA GLU A 48 4.97 23.22 8.78
C GLU A 48 4.47 22.61 7.47
N TYR A 49 5.19 21.60 6.96
CA TYR A 49 4.78 20.87 5.77
C TYR A 49 3.54 20.03 6.12
N THR A 50 2.37 20.59 5.88
CA THR A 50 1.13 19.82 5.85
C THR A 50 0.94 19.34 4.42
N PRO A 51 1.22 18.06 4.09
CA PRO A 51 0.95 17.58 2.74
C PRO A 51 -0.55 17.71 2.47
N ALA A 52 -0.90 18.45 1.42
CA ALA A 52 -2.27 18.48 0.93
C ALA A 52 -2.65 17.06 0.52
N ARG A 53 -3.51 16.42 1.32
CA ARG A 53 -4.02 15.07 1.03
C ARG A 53 -5.01 15.19 -0.12
N LYS A 54 -4.71 14.54 -1.24
CA LYS A 54 -5.64 14.40 -2.36
C LYS A 54 -6.23 13.00 -2.33
N VAL A 55 -7.56 12.91 -2.35
CA VAL A 55 -8.27 11.63 -2.41
C VAL A 55 -8.57 11.30 -3.87
N HIS A 56 -8.35 10.04 -4.24
CA HIS A 56 -8.79 9.48 -5.51
C HIS A 56 -9.52 8.17 -5.25
N PHE A 57 -10.57 7.91 -6.03
CA PHE A 57 -11.35 6.69 -5.97
C PHE A 57 -10.93 5.74 -7.10
N TYR A 58 -10.66 4.50 -6.75
CA TYR A 58 -10.37 3.45 -7.72
C TYR A 58 -11.65 3.00 -8.42
N HIS A 59 -11.65 3.06 -9.75
CA HIS A 59 -12.62 2.37 -10.58
C HIS A 59 -11.95 1.12 -11.17
N CYS A 60 -12.42 -0.06 -10.78
CA CYS A 60 -11.84 -1.33 -11.19
C CYS A 60 -12.78 -2.12 -12.11
N ASP A 61 -12.20 -3.04 -12.90
CA ASP A 61 -12.96 -4.04 -13.63
C ASP A 61 -13.45 -5.19 -12.72
N HIS A 62 -14.13 -6.17 -13.31
CA HIS A 62 -14.66 -7.34 -12.60
C HIS A 62 -13.59 -8.26 -11.99
N ARG A 63 -12.32 -8.13 -12.39
CA ARG A 63 -11.16 -8.86 -11.85
C ARG A 63 -10.51 -8.10 -10.70
N GLY A 64 -10.97 -6.88 -10.41
CA GLY A 64 -10.35 -5.97 -9.45
C GLY A 64 -9.17 -5.18 -10.02
N LEU A 65 -8.93 -5.22 -11.33
CA LEU A 65 -7.86 -4.44 -11.96
C LEU A 65 -8.24 -2.95 -12.04
N PRO A 66 -7.42 -2.03 -11.51
CA PRO A 66 -7.68 -0.59 -11.60
C PRO A 66 -7.69 -0.09 -13.06
N LEU A 67 -8.83 0.41 -13.52
CA LEU A 67 -8.98 1.01 -14.85
C LEU A 67 -8.88 2.54 -14.80
N ALA A 68 -9.32 3.17 -13.72
CA ALA A 68 -9.24 4.63 -13.58
C ALA A 68 -9.13 5.09 -12.12
N LEU A 69 -8.57 6.29 -11.94
CA LEU A 69 -8.63 7.06 -10.70
C LEU A 69 -9.54 8.26 -10.90
N ILE A 70 -10.56 8.37 -10.06
CA ILE A 70 -11.54 9.44 -10.10
C ILE A 70 -11.26 10.43 -8.98
N SER A 71 -11.15 11.72 -9.28
CA SER A 71 -10.98 12.78 -8.28
C SER A 71 -12.26 12.99 -7.46
N GLU A 72 -12.18 13.75 -6.36
CA GLU A 72 -13.35 14.14 -5.57
C GLU A 72 -14.41 14.89 -6.42
N ASP A 73 -13.97 15.65 -7.41
CA ASP A 73 -14.85 16.37 -8.35
C ASP A 73 -15.49 15.46 -9.43
N GLY A 74 -15.22 14.15 -9.42
CA GLY A 74 -15.75 13.20 -10.40
C GLY A 74 -15.01 13.15 -11.74
N ASN A 75 -13.86 13.83 -11.86
CA ASN A 75 -13.05 13.83 -13.07
C ASN A 75 -12.09 12.62 -13.08
N THR A 76 -11.81 12.08 -14.26
CA THR A 76 -10.77 11.05 -14.45
C THR A 76 -9.39 11.70 -14.34
N ALA A 77 -8.65 11.38 -13.27
CA ALA A 77 -7.31 11.89 -13.02
C ALA A 77 -6.21 10.99 -13.59
N TRP A 78 -6.50 9.70 -13.76
CA TRP A 78 -5.65 8.68 -14.39
C TRP A 78 -6.52 7.58 -14.99
N ARG A 79 -6.10 6.98 -16.10
CA ARG A 79 -6.72 5.82 -16.72
C ARG A 79 -5.68 4.88 -17.31
N GLY A 80 -5.89 3.58 -17.15
CA GLY A 80 -5.08 2.53 -17.77
C GLY A 80 -5.93 1.57 -18.57
N GLU A 81 -5.38 1.06 -19.67
CA GLU A 81 -5.96 0.00 -20.48
C GLU A 81 -5.08 -1.23 -20.41
N TYR A 82 -5.69 -2.40 -20.27
CA TYR A 82 -4.98 -3.63 -19.97
C TYR A 82 -5.55 -4.81 -20.75
N ASP A 83 -4.71 -5.82 -21.00
CA ASP A 83 -5.16 -7.11 -21.51
C ASP A 83 -5.69 -8.05 -20.40
N GLU A 84 -6.00 -9.29 -20.78
CA GLU A 84 -6.51 -10.33 -19.89
C GLU A 84 -5.50 -10.75 -18.81
N TRP A 85 -4.21 -10.52 -19.04
CA TRP A 85 -3.11 -10.88 -18.14
C TRP A 85 -2.62 -9.73 -17.28
N GLY A 86 -3.18 -8.53 -17.48
CA GLY A 86 -2.82 -7.32 -16.76
C GLY A 86 -1.64 -6.57 -17.38
N ASN A 87 -1.22 -6.89 -18.61
CA ASN A 87 -0.25 -6.06 -19.33
C ASN A 87 -0.89 -4.70 -19.62
N GLN A 88 -0.20 -3.61 -19.26
CA GLN A 88 -0.64 -2.26 -19.56
C GLN A 88 -0.41 -1.97 -21.04
N LEU A 89 -1.50 -1.81 -21.80
CA LEU A 89 -1.47 -1.52 -23.23
C LEU A 89 -1.38 -0.02 -23.49
N ASN A 90 -2.03 0.78 -22.64
CA ASN A 90 -2.07 2.22 -22.74
C ASN A 90 -2.24 2.88 -21.37
N GLU A 91 -1.80 4.13 -21.26
CA GLU A 91 -1.95 4.96 -20.05
C GLU A 91 -2.27 6.41 -20.41
N GLU A 92 -3.30 6.95 -19.76
CA GLU A 92 -3.61 8.37 -19.74
C GLU A 92 -3.37 8.91 -18.34
N ASN A 93 -2.26 9.64 -18.16
CA ASN A 93 -1.82 10.16 -16.86
C ASN A 93 -1.41 11.65 -16.93
N PRO A 94 -2.36 12.58 -17.13
CA PRO A 94 -2.06 14.01 -17.30
C PRO A 94 -1.50 14.66 -16.02
N HIS A 95 -1.68 14.02 -14.87
CA HIS A 95 -1.27 14.56 -13.57
C HIS A 95 -0.06 13.83 -12.96
N HIS A 96 0.59 12.93 -13.71
CA HIS A 96 1.73 12.14 -13.24
C HIS A 96 1.48 11.45 -11.90
N LEU A 97 0.27 10.90 -11.73
CA LEU A 97 -0.10 10.15 -10.54
C LEU A 97 0.67 8.83 -10.52
N HIS A 98 1.28 8.54 -9.37
CA HIS A 98 1.92 7.25 -9.13
C HIS A 98 0.85 6.21 -8.79
N GLN A 99 0.60 5.31 -9.74
CA GLN A 99 -0.36 4.22 -9.59
C GLN A 99 0.28 2.86 -9.95
N PRO A 100 0.90 2.18 -8.97
CA PRO A 100 1.58 0.91 -9.19
C PRO A 100 0.66 -0.31 -9.13
N TYR A 101 -0.58 -0.21 -8.64
CA TYR A 101 -1.42 -1.40 -8.43
C TYR A 101 -1.85 -2.03 -9.76
N ARG A 102 -1.86 -3.37 -9.79
CA ARG A 102 -2.27 -4.19 -10.94
C ARG A 102 -3.40 -5.15 -10.52
N LEU A 103 -3.37 -6.41 -10.94
CA LEU A 103 -4.34 -7.40 -10.49
C LEU A 103 -4.28 -7.56 -8.95
N PRO A 104 -5.32 -8.10 -8.29
CA PRO A 104 -5.36 -8.19 -6.83
C PRO A 104 -4.08 -8.77 -6.22
N GLY A 105 -3.49 -8.05 -5.27
CA GLY A 105 -2.23 -8.42 -4.59
C GLY A 105 -0.96 -7.96 -5.30
N GLN A 106 -1.06 -7.44 -6.52
CA GLN A 106 0.09 -7.10 -7.36
C GLN A 106 0.42 -5.60 -7.38
N GLN A 107 1.72 -5.30 -7.39
CA GLN A 107 2.28 -3.97 -7.62
C GLN A 107 3.29 -4.04 -8.76
N HIS A 108 3.21 -3.14 -9.72
CA HIS A 108 4.19 -3.01 -10.79
C HIS A 108 5.51 -2.50 -10.24
N ASP A 109 6.57 -3.23 -10.54
CA ASP A 109 7.95 -2.81 -10.33
C ASP A 109 8.51 -2.29 -11.65
N GLU A 110 8.72 -0.97 -11.74
CA GLU A 110 9.21 -0.32 -12.95
C GLU A 110 10.64 -0.73 -13.33
N GLU A 111 11.48 -1.15 -12.37
CA GLU A 111 12.86 -1.52 -12.66
C GLU A 111 12.94 -2.84 -13.43
N SER A 112 12.12 -3.83 -13.03
CA SER A 112 12.09 -5.15 -13.67
C SER A 112 11.02 -5.28 -14.76
N GLY A 113 9.98 -4.46 -14.74
CA GLY A 113 8.77 -4.62 -15.55
C GLY A 113 7.87 -5.77 -15.08
N LEU A 114 8.19 -6.42 -13.96
CA LEU A 114 7.42 -7.50 -13.36
C LEU A 114 6.43 -6.96 -12.33
N TYR A 115 5.44 -7.78 -11.98
CA TYR A 115 4.48 -7.44 -10.95
C TYR A 115 4.80 -8.21 -9.67
N TYR A 116 5.21 -7.48 -8.64
CA TYR A 116 5.47 -8.02 -7.31
C TYR A 116 4.16 -8.40 -6.62
N ASN A 117 4.03 -9.68 -6.25
CA ASN A 117 2.93 -10.23 -5.46
C ASN A 117 3.50 -10.89 -4.20
N ARG A 118 3.94 -10.06 -3.24
CA ARG A 118 4.48 -10.43 -1.92
C ARG A 118 5.60 -11.48 -1.95
N HIS A 119 5.27 -12.75 -2.15
CA HIS A 119 6.24 -13.85 -2.14
C HIS A 119 6.80 -14.17 -3.53
N ARG A 120 6.18 -13.68 -4.60
CA ARG A 120 6.54 -14.03 -5.98
C ARG A 120 6.49 -12.81 -6.91
N HIS A 121 7.19 -12.94 -8.03
CA HIS A 121 7.12 -11.99 -9.14
C HIS A 121 6.34 -12.62 -10.29
N TYR A 122 5.33 -11.91 -10.77
CA TYR A 122 4.47 -12.28 -11.89
C TYR A 122 4.94 -11.58 -13.17
N ASP A 123 5.09 -12.37 -14.23
CA ASP A 123 5.35 -11.88 -15.59
C ASP A 123 4.03 -11.82 -16.36
N PRO A 124 3.51 -10.61 -16.63
CA PRO A 124 2.25 -10.44 -17.33
C PRO A 124 2.35 -10.85 -18.81
N LEU A 125 3.53 -10.82 -19.45
CA LEU A 125 3.71 -11.26 -20.83
C LEU A 125 3.53 -12.78 -20.98
N GLN A 126 3.88 -13.53 -19.93
CA GLN A 126 3.75 -14.98 -19.89
C GLN A 126 2.50 -15.47 -19.14
N GLY A 127 1.80 -14.58 -18.44
CA GLY A 127 0.64 -14.90 -17.62
C GLY A 127 0.95 -15.82 -16.44
N ARG A 128 2.15 -15.72 -15.83
CA ARG A 128 2.61 -16.66 -14.79
C ARG A 128 3.66 -16.07 -13.84
N TYR A 129 3.90 -16.76 -12.73
CA TYR A 129 5.04 -16.46 -11.87
C TYR A 129 6.36 -16.90 -12.50
N ILE A 130 7.44 -16.15 -12.23
CA ILE A 130 8.79 -16.49 -12.71
C ILE A 130 9.60 -17.33 -11.69
N THR A 131 9.16 -17.38 -10.45
CA THR A 131 9.76 -18.18 -9.38
C THR A 131 8.84 -19.34 -9.00
N PRO A 132 9.36 -20.54 -8.69
CA PRO A 132 8.56 -21.62 -8.16
C PRO A 132 7.84 -21.21 -6.88
N ASP A 133 6.66 -21.79 -6.65
CA ASP A 133 5.91 -21.63 -5.42
C ASP A 133 6.74 -22.01 -4.17
N PRO A 134 6.95 -21.09 -3.21
CA PRO A 134 7.68 -21.38 -1.98
C PRO A 134 7.07 -22.50 -1.14
N ILE A 135 5.75 -22.73 -1.24
CA ILE A 135 5.08 -23.84 -0.54
C ILE A 135 5.05 -25.15 -1.35
N GLY A 136 5.68 -25.16 -2.53
CA GLY A 136 5.85 -26.32 -3.40
C GLY A 136 4.52 -26.89 -3.89
N LEU A 137 4.38 -28.22 -3.87
CA LEU A 137 3.17 -28.91 -4.34
C LEU A 137 1.90 -28.61 -3.52
N ARG A 138 2.03 -27.91 -2.38
CA ARG A 138 0.88 -27.44 -1.60
C ARG A 138 0.11 -26.32 -2.32
N GLY A 139 0.78 -25.49 -3.12
CA GLY A 139 0.16 -24.47 -3.98
C GLY A 139 -0.35 -25.01 -5.32
N GLY A 140 -0.22 -26.33 -5.54
CA GLY A 140 -0.70 -27.02 -6.73
C GLY A 140 0.42 -27.71 -7.53
N TRP A 141 0.01 -28.40 -8.59
CA TRP A 141 0.91 -29.17 -9.45
C TRP A 141 1.81 -28.30 -10.33
N ASN A 142 1.36 -27.08 -10.64
CA ASN A 142 2.11 -26.12 -11.43
C ASN A 142 2.63 -25.00 -10.51
N MET A 143 3.90 -25.10 -10.14
CA MET A 143 4.57 -24.17 -9.22
C MET A 143 4.70 -22.73 -9.75
N TYR A 144 4.42 -22.51 -11.03
CA TYR A 144 4.53 -21.20 -11.67
C TYR A 144 3.15 -20.59 -11.97
N GLN A 145 2.06 -21.27 -11.65
CA GLN A 145 0.73 -20.87 -12.09
C GLN A 145 0.24 -19.61 -11.37
N TYR A 146 -0.25 -18.63 -12.14
CA TYR A 146 -1.16 -17.62 -11.63
C TYR A 146 -2.61 -18.06 -11.89
N PRO A 147 -3.55 -17.86 -10.95
CA PRO A 147 -4.94 -18.25 -11.16
C PRO A 147 -5.53 -17.55 -12.38
N LEU A 148 -6.05 -18.37 -13.28
CA LEU A 148 -6.49 -18.01 -14.62
C LEU A 148 -7.99 -17.71 -14.69
N ASN A 149 -8.70 -17.82 -13.57
CA ASN A 149 -10.13 -17.57 -13.50
C ASN A 149 -10.46 -16.60 -12.35
N PRO A 150 -10.36 -15.28 -12.57
CA PRO A 150 -10.62 -14.27 -11.54
C PRO A 150 -12.09 -14.26 -11.05
N ILE A 151 -13.01 -14.88 -11.80
CA ILE A 151 -14.42 -15.05 -11.39
C ILE A 151 -14.51 -16.11 -10.28
N GLN A 152 -13.68 -17.15 -10.35
CA GLN A 152 -13.72 -18.28 -9.42
C GLN A 152 -12.57 -18.28 -8.43
N VAL A 153 -11.45 -17.61 -8.68
CA VAL A 153 -10.21 -17.80 -7.92
C VAL A 153 -9.33 -16.55 -7.95
N ILE A 154 -8.75 -16.17 -6.81
CA ILE A 154 -7.70 -15.13 -6.71
C ILE A 154 -6.51 -15.65 -5.91
N ASP A 155 -5.30 -15.09 -6.09
CA ASP A 155 -4.10 -15.42 -5.27
C ASP A 155 -3.56 -14.15 -4.59
N PRO A 156 -4.16 -13.73 -3.46
CA PRO A 156 -3.82 -12.48 -2.79
C PRO A 156 -2.44 -12.48 -2.10
N MET A 157 -1.87 -13.67 -1.88
CA MET A 157 -0.59 -13.83 -1.17
C MET A 157 0.55 -14.24 -2.08
N GLY A 158 0.28 -14.66 -3.31
CA GLY A 158 1.31 -15.27 -4.15
C GLY A 158 1.69 -16.66 -3.65
N LEU A 159 0.77 -17.45 -3.11
CA LEU A 159 1.06 -18.77 -2.51
C LEU A 159 0.03 -19.85 -2.85
N ASP A 160 -1.27 -19.54 -2.79
CA ASP A 160 -2.33 -20.50 -3.12
C ASP A 160 -3.50 -19.75 -3.73
N ALA A 161 -4.11 -20.39 -4.71
CA ALA A 161 -5.25 -19.85 -5.43
C ALA A 161 -6.51 -20.17 -4.63
N ILE A 162 -7.20 -19.13 -4.14
CA ILE A 162 -8.36 -19.27 -3.26
C ILE A 162 -9.63 -19.20 -4.09
N GLU A 163 -10.47 -20.24 -4.02
CA GLU A 163 -11.78 -20.25 -4.69
C GLU A 163 -12.72 -19.21 -4.04
N ASN A 164 -13.29 -18.33 -4.86
CA ASN A 164 -14.39 -17.43 -4.55
C ASN A 164 -15.72 -18.20 -4.64
N MET A 165 -16.15 -18.86 -3.56
CA MET A 165 -17.51 -19.41 -3.51
C MET A 165 -18.48 -18.35 -3.00
N THR A 166 -19.25 -17.74 -3.91
CA THR A 166 -20.33 -16.81 -3.55
C THR A 166 -21.62 -17.59 -3.28
N SER A 167 -21.95 -17.83 -2.01
CA SER A 167 -23.25 -18.35 -1.60
C SER A 167 -23.97 -17.32 -0.73
N GLY A 168 -24.99 -16.66 -1.30
CA GLY A 168 -25.86 -15.75 -0.55
C GLY A 168 -25.23 -14.43 -0.08
N GLY A 169 -24.23 -13.90 -0.79
CA GLY A 169 -23.57 -12.62 -0.44
C GLY A 169 -22.41 -12.75 0.57
N LEU A 170 -22.02 -13.97 0.90
CA LEU A 170 -20.82 -14.29 1.68
C LEU A 170 -19.76 -14.88 0.74
N ILE A 171 -18.52 -14.39 0.82
CA ILE A 171 -17.36 -14.99 0.14
C ILE A 171 -16.78 -16.03 1.09
N TYR A 172 -16.79 -17.29 0.65
CA TYR A 172 -16.04 -18.37 1.31
C TYR A 172 -14.74 -18.57 0.54
N ALA A 173 -13.61 -18.51 1.25
CA ALA A 173 -12.31 -18.92 0.75
C ALA A 173 -12.10 -20.40 1.08
N VAL A 174 -11.88 -21.24 0.07
CA VAL A 174 -11.55 -22.67 0.27
C VAL A 174 -10.19 -22.93 -0.35
N SER A 175 -9.23 -23.41 0.45
CA SER A 175 -7.95 -23.90 -0.07
C SER A 175 -8.18 -25.22 -0.80
N GLY A 176 -7.54 -25.40 -1.96
CA GLY A 176 -7.60 -26.63 -2.74
C GLY A 176 -6.94 -27.86 -2.07
N VAL A 177 -6.38 -27.70 -0.86
CA VAL A 177 -5.70 -28.77 -0.12
C VAL A 177 -6.72 -29.74 0.49
N ARG A 178 -6.65 -31.01 0.06
CA ARG A 178 -7.48 -32.10 0.59
C ARG A 178 -7.25 -32.28 2.10
N GLY A 179 -8.21 -31.87 2.92
CA GLY A 179 -8.18 -32.01 4.39
C GLY A 179 -8.10 -30.69 5.18
N LEU A 180 -7.97 -29.54 4.53
CA LEU A 180 -7.97 -28.22 5.17
C LEU A 180 -9.15 -27.38 4.64
N ILE A 181 -10.36 -27.65 5.14
CA ILE A 181 -11.53 -26.81 4.86
C ILE A 181 -11.58 -25.73 5.95
N ALA A 182 -11.01 -24.57 5.68
CA ALA A 182 -11.24 -23.37 6.50
C ALA A 182 -12.27 -22.49 5.77
N ALA A 183 -13.56 -22.75 6.00
CA ALA A 183 -14.62 -21.90 5.46
C ALA A 183 -14.82 -20.69 6.38
N ASN A 184 -14.15 -19.57 6.10
CA ASN A 184 -14.38 -18.31 6.80
C ASN A 184 -15.27 -17.40 5.95
N SER A 185 -16.25 -16.75 6.59
CA SER A 185 -17.07 -15.72 5.97
C SER A 185 -16.27 -14.42 5.88
N ILE A 186 -15.74 -14.10 4.71
CA ILE A 186 -15.07 -12.81 4.49
C ILE A 186 -16.15 -11.74 4.41
N THR A 187 -16.27 -10.93 5.47
CA THR A 187 -17.15 -9.74 5.45
C THR A 187 -16.43 -8.55 4.80
N ASN A 188 -17.20 -7.61 4.26
CA ASN A 188 -16.77 -6.58 3.29
C ASN A 188 -15.87 -5.46 3.88
N SER A 189 -14.89 -5.80 4.72
CA SER A 189 -13.87 -4.87 5.22
C SER A 189 -12.46 -5.42 4.98
N ALA A 190 -11.54 -4.56 4.54
CA ALA A 190 -10.15 -4.92 4.28
C ALA A 190 -9.43 -5.48 5.52
N TYR A 191 -9.85 -5.05 6.72
CA TYR A 191 -9.35 -5.57 7.99
C TYR A 191 -9.74 -7.04 8.19
N GLN A 192 -11.02 -7.37 8.02
CA GLN A 192 -11.50 -8.74 8.20
C GLN A 192 -10.91 -9.68 7.11
N PHE A 193 -10.76 -9.20 5.88
CA PHE A 193 -10.07 -9.92 4.82
C PHE A 193 -8.64 -10.31 5.23
N GLY A 194 -7.86 -9.38 5.79
CA GLY A 194 -6.50 -9.66 6.27
C GLY A 194 -6.47 -10.71 7.38
N TYR A 195 -7.32 -10.55 8.41
CA TYR A 195 -7.40 -11.49 9.53
C TYR A 195 -7.84 -12.89 9.11
N ASP A 196 -8.85 -13.00 8.25
CA ASP A 196 -9.37 -14.28 7.79
C ASP A 196 -8.35 -15.01 6.91
N MET A 197 -7.58 -14.28 6.11
CA MET A 197 -6.51 -14.82 5.27
C MET A 197 -5.32 -15.36 6.09
N ASP A 198 -4.90 -14.64 7.13
CA ASP A 198 -3.86 -15.11 8.05
C ASP A 198 -4.28 -16.40 8.79
N ALA A 199 -5.58 -16.51 9.10
CA ALA A 199 -6.15 -17.71 9.72
C ALA A 199 -6.25 -18.90 8.74
N ILE A 200 -6.54 -18.65 7.46
CA ILE A 200 -6.70 -19.68 6.41
C ILE A 200 -5.35 -20.23 5.96
N VAL A 201 -4.37 -19.36 5.74
CA VAL A 201 -3.03 -19.74 5.24
C VAL A 201 -2.12 -20.21 6.38
N GLY A 202 -2.54 -19.99 7.62
CA GLY A 202 -1.87 -20.44 8.83
C GLY A 202 -0.66 -19.59 9.11
N GLY A 203 -0.89 -18.48 9.84
CA GLY A 203 0.10 -17.63 10.51
C GLY A 203 1.55 -18.00 10.24
N ALA A 204 2.05 -17.64 9.07
CA ALA A 204 3.47 -17.73 8.72
C ALA A 204 4.22 -16.56 9.38
N HIS A 205 4.02 -16.36 10.68
CA HIS A 205 5.00 -15.71 11.52
C HIS A 205 6.11 -16.73 11.79
N ASN A 206 7.03 -16.85 10.84
CA ASN A 206 8.42 -17.10 11.19
C ASN A 206 9.18 -15.88 10.74
N GLY A 207 9.50 -15.03 11.72
CA GLY A 207 10.24 -13.80 11.51
C GLY A 207 11.56 -14.05 10.78
N ALA A 208 11.86 -13.15 9.85
CA ALA A 208 13.22 -12.71 9.63
C ALA A 208 13.25 -11.21 10.01
N PRO A 209 14.08 -10.79 10.97
CA PRO A 209 14.25 -9.39 11.29
C PRO A 209 14.87 -8.66 10.10
N MET A 210 14.60 -7.35 10.00
CA MET A 210 15.41 -6.41 9.25
C MET A 210 16.91 -6.72 9.40
N GLN A 211 17.57 -6.91 8.26
CA GLN A 211 18.94 -6.46 8.01
C GLN A 211 18.99 -5.84 6.62
#